data_AF-A0A953TKN8-F1
#
_entry.id   AF-A0A953TKN8-F1
#
_cell.length_a   1.000
_cell.length_b   1.000
_cell.length_c   1.000
_cell.angle_alpha   90.00
_cell.angle_beta   90.00
_cell.angle_gamma   90.00
#
_symmetry.space_group_name_H-M   'P 1'
#
loop_
_entity.id
_entity.type
_entity.pdbx_description
1 polymer ?
#
loop_
_entity_poly.entity_id
_entity_poly.type
_entity_poly.pdbx_seq_one_letter_code
_entity_poly.pdbx_strand_id
1 'polypeptide(L)'
;MTHSNKNRNKKFQQPHNQLVQQQKQTMMMKVGHSFSGPLPPPEILEKYNQVMPGLAERIIGMAEQQSRHRQGLERTVVDSNAFVQKIGPFLGFIVAMTAVIGGIFLILKGKDGYGLAAIIGALASLAGVFIYGKSRQRKELDAKAEDFVRPQ
;
A
#
# COMPACT_ATOMS: atom_id res chain seq x y z
N MET A 1 25.39 39.03 75.72
CA MET A 1 26.35 38.31 74.85
C MET A 1 25.77 38.30 73.44
N THR A 2 26.61 38.69 72.49
CA THR A 2 26.36 39.21 71.14
C THR A 2 25.64 38.27 70.16
N HIS A 3 24.63 38.81 69.48
CA HIS A 3 24.20 38.42 68.13
C HIS A 3 25.17 39.00 67.07
N SER A 4 25.59 38.24 66.06
CA SER A 4 26.04 38.74 64.73
C SER A 4 26.34 37.54 63.80
N ASN A 5 25.44 37.16 62.89
CA ASN A 5 25.35 37.59 61.48
C ASN A 5 26.65 37.41 60.64
N LYS A 6 26.66 36.39 59.76
CA LYS A 6 27.43 36.44 58.51
C LYS A 6 26.79 35.58 57.40
N ASN A 7 25.67 36.09 56.89
CA ASN A 7 25.08 35.66 55.62
C ASN A 7 25.69 36.53 54.49
N ARG A 8 26.74 36.05 53.80
CA ARG A 8 27.34 36.77 52.65
C ARG A 8 27.94 35.84 51.58
N ASN A 9 27.21 34.83 51.11
CA ASN A 9 27.69 34.09 49.92
C ASN A 9 26.62 33.53 48.97
N LYS A 10 25.45 34.19 48.87
CA LYS A 10 24.39 33.78 47.94
C LYS A 10 23.83 34.94 47.10
N LYS A 11 24.68 35.82 46.54
CA LYS A 11 24.19 36.99 45.76
C LYS A 11 24.78 37.21 44.36
N PHE A 12 25.54 36.28 43.79
CA PHE A 12 26.17 36.53 42.47
C PHE A 12 26.02 35.44 41.40
N GLN A 13 25.03 34.55 41.51
CA GLN A 13 24.73 33.58 40.44
C GLN A 13 23.23 33.50 40.19
N GLN A 14 22.58 34.54 39.62
CA GLN A 14 21.15 34.35 39.26
C GLN A 14 20.42 35.24 38.22
N PRO A 15 21.01 35.85 37.17
CA PRO A 15 20.18 36.32 36.05
C PRO A 15 20.27 35.51 34.75
N HIS A 16 21.26 34.62 34.57
CA HIS A 16 21.47 33.99 33.26
C HIS A 16 20.49 32.84 32.94
N ASN A 17 19.94 32.16 33.95
CA ASN A 17 19.05 31.01 33.74
C ASN A 17 17.59 31.37 33.43
N GLN A 18 17.15 32.60 33.71
CA GLN A 18 15.76 33.01 33.49
C GLN A 18 15.50 33.44 32.03
N LEU A 19 16.49 34.09 31.40
CA LEU A 19 16.40 34.54 30.00
C LEU A 19 16.40 33.37 29.01
N VAL A 20 17.16 32.30 29.30
CA VAL A 20 17.20 31.07 28.48
C VAL A 20 15.90 30.28 28.60
N GLN A 21 15.23 30.29 29.76
CA GLN A 21 13.92 29.63 29.92
C GLN A 21 12.80 30.41 29.23
N GLN A 22 12.83 31.74 29.28
CA GLN A 22 11.87 32.56 28.55
C GLN A 22 12.05 32.45 27.03
N GLN A 23 13.29 32.36 26.53
CA GLN A 23 13.57 32.09 25.11
C GLN A 23 13.12 30.69 24.66
N LYS A 24 13.17 29.68 25.55
CA LYS A 24 12.63 28.34 25.26
C LYS A 24 11.10 28.32 25.17
N GLN A 25 10.40 29.20 25.90
CA GLN A 25 8.93 29.32 25.83
C GLN A 25 8.45 30.12 24.61
N THR A 26 9.27 31.02 24.05
CA THR A 26 8.92 31.78 22.84
C THR A 26 9.15 31.00 21.53
N MET A 27 9.77 29.81 21.60
CA MET A 27 9.84 28.91 20.44
C MET A 27 8.49 28.23 20.20
N MET A 28 7.62 28.97 19.50
CA MET A 28 6.71 28.46 18.47
C MET A 28 5.51 27.62 18.94
N MET A 29 4.49 28.29 19.49
CA MET A 29 3.11 27.93 19.13
C MET A 29 2.85 28.39 17.69
N LYS A 30 3.29 27.62 16.68
CA LYS A 30 2.66 27.69 15.37
C LYS A 30 1.38 26.90 15.46
N VAL A 31 0.24 27.58 15.54
CA VAL A 31 -1.07 26.96 15.29
C VAL A 31 -1.10 26.60 13.80
N GLY A 32 -0.57 25.43 13.46
CA GLY A 32 -0.66 24.86 12.13
C GLY A 32 -2.02 24.19 11.99
N HIS A 33 -2.90 24.75 11.17
CA HIS A 33 -4.06 24.01 10.72
C HIS A 33 -3.57 22.87 9.81
N SER A 34 -3.57 21.64 10.33
CA SER A 34 -3.35 20.44 9.53
C SER A 34 -4.69 20.00 8.97
N PHE A 35 -4.80 19.93 7.65
CA PHE A 35 -5.95 19.37 6.97
C PHE A 35 -5.48 18.23 6.07
N SER A 36 -6.22 17.12 6.09
CA SER A 36 -5.94 15.95 5.27
C SER A 36 -7.15 15.63 4.41
N GLY A 37 -6.96 15.62 3.10
CA GLY A 37 -8.00 15.36 2.13
C GLY A 37 -7.65 15.94 0.77
N PRO A 38 -8.37 15.52 -0.29
CA PRO A 38 -8.09 15.97 -1.65
C PRO A 38 -8.50 17.44 -1.91
N LEU A 39 -9.27 18.05 -1.02
CA LEU A 39 -9.80 19.41 -1.14
C LEU A 39 -9.48 20.23 0.11
N PRO A 40 -9.11 21.52 0.01
CA PRO A 40 -8.98 22.37 1.19
C PRO A 40 -10.32 22.51 1.94
N PRO A 41 -10.30 22.91 3.22
CA PRO A 41 -11.51 23.28 3.95
C PRO A 41 -12.32 24.36 3.21
N PRO A 42 -13.65 24.38 3.36
CA PRO A 42 -14.52 25.38 2.73
C PRO A 42 -14.08 26.83 3.01
N GLU A 43 -13.65 27.12 4.23
CA GLU A 43 -13.22 28.46 4.66
C GLU A 43 -11.94 28.91 3.95
N ILE A 44 -11.10 27.96 3.53
CA ILE A 44 -9.86 28.22 2.78
C ILE A 44 -10.16 28.33 1.29
N LEU A 45 -11.06 27.50 0.75
CA LEU A 45 -11.54 27.60 -0.63
C LEU A 45 -12.18 28.96 -0.90
N GLU A 46 -12.98 29.48 0.03
CA GLU A 46 -13.58 30.80 -0.07
C GLU A 46 -12.52 31.90 -0.20
N LYS A 47 -11.46 31.84 0.63
CA LYS A 47 -10.33 32.79 0.56
C LYS A 47 -9.61 32.73 -0.78
N TYR A 48 -9.41 31.54 -1.36
CA TYR A 48 -8.84 31.41 -2.70
C TYR A 48 -9.70 32.10 -3.75
N ASN A 49 -11.03 31.95 -3.65
CA ASN A 49 -11.95 32.60 -4.58
C ASN A 49 -12.01 34.13 -4.42
N GLN A 50 -11.80 34.64 -3.19
CA GLN A 50 -11.69 36.06 -2.91
C GLN A 50 -10.38 36.67 -3.49
N VAL A 51 -9.28 35.90 -3.49
CA VAL A 51 -8.00 36.33 -4.11
C VAL A 51 -8.14 36.45 -5.63
N MET A 52 -8.75 35.45 -6.26
CA MET A 52 -9.07 35.50 -7.68
C MET A 52 -10.35 34.70 -7.94
N PRO A 53 -11.41 35.34 -8.49
CA PRO A 53 -12.65 34.68 -8.82
C PRO A 53 -12.41 33.45 -9.73
N GLY A 54 -13.01 32.31 -9.37
CA GLY A 54 -12.89 31.04 -10.10
C GLY A 54 -11.77 30.12 -9.61
N LEU A 55 -10.91 30.55 -8.67
CA LEU A 55 -9.84 29.68 -8.15
C LEU A 55 -10.37 28.46 -7.40
N ALA A 56 -11.42 28.60 -6.59
CA ALA A 56 -12.00 27.49 -5.85
C ALA A 56 -12.47 26.37 -6.80
N GLU A 57 -13.15 26.73 -7.89
CA GLU A 57 -13.60 25.80 -8.91
C GLU A 57 -12.43 25.10 -9.62
N ARG A 58 -11.35 25.82 -9.91
CA ARG A 58 -10.12 25.23 -10.49
C ARG A 58 -9.43 24.25 -9.54
N ILE A 59 -9.42 24.53 -8.23
CA ILE A 59 -8.87 23.62 -7.20
C ILE A 59 -9.74 22.35 -7.12
N ILE A 60 -11.06 22.50 -7.10
CA ILE A 60 -12.00 21.38 -7.08
C ILE A 60 -11.82 20.53 -8.35
N GLY A 61 -11.79 21.15 -9.53
CA GLY A 61 -11.57 20.46 -10.79
C GLY A 61 -10.23 19.71 -10.84
N MET A 62 -9.17 20.29 -10.27
CA MET A 62 -7.87 19.61 -10.15
C MET A 62 -7.96 18.37 -9.25
N ALA A 63 -8.62 18.48 -8.09
CA ALA A 63 -8.81 17.35 -7.18
C ALA A 63 -9.66 16.23 -7.82
N GLU A 64 -10.72 16.60 -8.55
CA GLU A 64 -11.52 15.64 -9.33
C GLU A 64 -10.70 14.95 -10.41
N GLN A 65 -9.88 15.70 -11.16
CA GLN A 65 -9.03 15.12 -12.21
C GLN A 65 -8.02 14.14 -11.61
N GLN A 66 -7.40 14.48 -10.48
CA GLN A 66 -6.51 13.57 -9.74
C GLN A 66 -7.26 12.32 -9.25
N SER A 67 -8.47 12.48 -8.74
CA SER A 67 -9.32 11.37 -8.32
C SER A 67 -9.68 10.45 -9.51
N ARG A 68 -10.10 11.01 -10.65
CA ARG A 68 -10.38 10.26 -11.89
C ARG A 68 -9.15 9.52 -12.41
N HIS A 69 -7.99 10.17 -12.39
CA HIS A 69 -6.73 9.56 -12.78
C HIS A 69 -6.37 8.37 -11.87
N ARG A 70 -6.46 8.56 -10.55
CA ARG A 70 -6.21 7.48 -9.57
C ARG A 70 -7.19 6.31 -9.75
N GLN A 71 -8.48 6.60 -9.92
CA GLN A 71 -9.47 5.57 -10.23
C GLN A 71 -9.16 4.84 -11.55
N GLY A 72 -8.65 5.54 -12.55
CA GLY A 72 -8.21 4.95 -13.82
C GLY A 72 -7.04 3.98 -13.64
N LEU A 73 -6.04 4.35 -12.83
CA LEU A 73 -4.94 3.45 -12.47
C LEU A 73 -5.42 2.25 -11.66
N GLU A 74 -6.28 2.48 -10.66
CA GLU A 74 -6.89 1.41 -9.84
C GLU A 74 -7.64 0.40 -10.74
N ARG A 75 -8.47 0.87 -11.68
CA ARG A 75 -9.15 0.02 -12.67
C ARG A 75 -8.18 -0.75 -13.54
N THR A 76 -7.16 -0.09 -14.08
CA THR A 76 -6.16 -0.72 -14.95
C THR A 76 -5.43 -1.85 -14.23
N VAL A 77 -5.08 -1.65 -12.96
CA VAL A 77 -4.44 -2.68 -12.12
C VAL A 77 -5.37 -3.85 -11.85
N VAL A 78 -6.64 -3.58 -11.52
CA VAL A 78 -7.65 -4.63 -11.30
C VAL A 78 -7.88 -5.45 -12.57
N ASP A 79 -8.07 -4.79 -13.71
CA ASP A 79 -8.33 -5.44 -15.00
C ASP A 79 -7.13 -6.24 -15.47
N SER A 80 -5.92 -5.69 -15.37
CA SER A 80 -4.68 -6.40 -15.72
C SER A 80 -4.48 -7.65 -14.85
N ASN A 81 -4.72 -7.53 -13.53
CA ASN A 81 -4.63 -8.67 -12.62
C ASN A 81 -5.68 -9.74 -12.95
N ALA A 82 -6.91 -9.34 -13.26
CA ALA A 82 -7.98 -10.27 -13.64
C ALA A 82 -7.66 -11.00 -14.95
N PHE A 83 -7.03 -10.32 -15.91
CA PHE A 83 -6.63 -10.90 -17.19
C PHE A 83 -5.50 -11.92 -17.02
N VAL A 84 -4.43 -11.57 -16.30
CA VAL A 84 -3.30 -12.48 -16.04
C VAL A 84 -3.74 -13.73 -15.27
N GLN A 85 -4.66 -13.59 -14.31
CA GLN A 85 -5.25 -14.72 -13.57
C GLN A 85 -5.99 -15.71 -14.47
N LYS A 86 -6.57 -15.26 -15.59
CA LYS A 86 -7.33 -16.11 -16.52
C LYS A 86 -6.46 -16.74 -17.61
N ILE A 87 -5.42 -16.04 -18.09
CA ILE A 87 -4.57 -16.54 -19.17
C ILE A 87 -3.75 -17.76 -18.75
N GLY A 88 -3.16 -17.74 -17.56
CA GLY A 88 -2.27 -18.83 -17.10
C GLY A 88 -2.96 -20.20 -17.13
N PRO A 89 -4.11 -20.36 -16.47
CA PRO A 89 -4.90 -21.60 -16.52
C PRO A 89 -5.37 -21.96 -17.94
N PHE A 90 -5.71 -20.97 -18.77
CA PHE A 90 -6.15 -21.21 -20.14
C PHE A 90 -5.04 -21.75 -21.05
N LEU A 91 -3.81 -21.21 -20.96
CA LEU A 91 -2.66 -21.76 -21.67
C LEU A 91 -2.31 -23.16 -21.17
N GLY A 92 -2.35 -23.38 -19.85
CA GLY A 92 -2.17 -24.72 -19.26
C GLY A 92 -3.20 -25.73 -19.76
N PHE A 93 -4.46 -25.31 -19.92
CA PHE A 93 -5.53 -26.13 -20.48
C PHE A 93 -5.25 -26.53 -21.94
N ILE A 94 -4.77 -25.60 -22.77
CA ILE A 94 -4.41 -25.91 -24.17
C ILE A 94 -3.29 -26.96 -24.21
N VAL A 95 -2.24 -26.79 -23.41
CA VAL A 95 -1.12 -27.76 -23.33
C VAL A 95 -1.58 -29.12 -22.81
N ALA A 96 -2.45 -29.15 -21.81
CA ALA A 96 -3.01 -30.41 -21.31
C ALA A 96 -3.85 -31.11 -22.39
N MET A 97 -4.67 -30.36 -23.13
CA MET A 97 -5.52 -30.90 -24.18
C MET A 97 -4.69 -31.48 -25.34
N THR A 98 -3.64 -30.80 -25.78
CA THR A 98 -2.75 -31.32 -26.84
C THR A 98 -2.02 -32.58 -26.40
N ALA A 99 -1.58 -32.66 -25.14
CA ALA A 99 -0.96 -33.85 -24.58
C ALA A 99 -1.94 -35.04 -24.49
N VAL A 100 -3.20 -34.80 -24.11
CA VAL A 100 -4.24 -35.85 -24.06
C VAL A 100 -4.58 -36.36 -25.47
N ILE A 101 -4.84 -35.46 -26.43
CA ILE A 101 -5.13 -35.84 -27.82
C ILE A 101 -3.95 -36.61 -28.43
N GLY A 102 -2.72 -36.10 -28.23
CA GLY A 102 -1.51 -36.79 -28.66
C GLY A 102 -1.36 -38.17 -28.02
N GLY A 103 -1.63 -38.29 -26.71
CA GLY A 103 -1.59 -39.56 -26.00
C GLY A 103 -2.58 -40.59 -26.55
N ILE A 104 -3.82 -40.17 -26.81
CA ILE A 104 -4.84 -41.02 -27.45
C ILE A 104 -4.37 -41.46 -28.84
N PHE A 105 -3.83 -40.54 -29.64
CA PHE A 105 -3.30 -40.88 -30.97
C PHE A 105 -2.16 -41.91 -30.90
N LEU A 106 -1.28 -41.82 -29.89
CA LEU A 106 -0.21 -42.79 -29.68
C LEU A 106 -0.75 -44.17 -29.31
N ILE A 107 -1.77 -44.25 -28.46
CA ILE A 107 -2.44 -45.52 -28.12
C ILE A 107 -3.05 -46.17 -29.37
N LEU A 108 -3.74 -45.38 -30.21
CA LEU A 108 -4.31 -45.88 -31.47
C LEU A 108 -3.24 -46.41 -32.46
N LYS A 109 -1.97 -46.00 -32.30
CA LYS A 109 -0.84 -46.50 -33.09
C LYS A 109 -0.09 -47.67 -32.42
N GLY A 110 -0.64 -48.24 -31.34
CA GLY A 110 -0.06 -49.37 -30.61
C GLY A 110 1.10 -48.97 -29.68
N LYS A 111 1.25 -47.69 -29.37
CA LYS A 111 2.29 -47.15 -28.47
C LYS A 111 1.71 -46.87 -27.08
N ASP A 112 1.07 -47.87 -26.49
CA ASP A 112 0.22 -47.72 -25.30
C ASP A 112 0.96 -47.10 -24.11
N GLY A 113 2.19 -47.56 -23.82
CA GLY A 113 2.98 -47.05 -22.70
C GLY A 113 3.28 -45.55 -22.80
N TYR A 114 3.64 -45.06 -23.98
CA TYR A 114 3.92 -43.64 -24.20
C TYR A 114 2.65 -42.79 -24.18
N GLY A 115 1.56 -43.30 -24.75
CA GLY A 115 0.29 -42.59 -24.76
C GLY A 115 -0.33 -42.46 -23.37
N LEU A 116 -0.25 -43.52 -22.56
CA LEU A 116 -0.74 -43.53 -21.18
C LEU A 116 0.11 -42.62 -20.28
N ALA A 117 1.45 -42.63 -20.45
CA ALA A 117 2.35 -41.70 -19.77
C ALA A 117 2.06 -40.22 -20.13
N ALA A 118 1.77 -39.91 -21.40
CA ALA A 118 1.42 -38.56 -21.83
C ALA A 118 0.12 -38.06 -21.16
N ILE A 119 -0.91 -38.91 -21.10
CA ILE A 119 -2.19 -38.57 -20.47
C ILE A 119 -2.03 -38.37 -18.95
N ILE A 120 -1.38 -39.31 -18.25
CA ILE A 120 -1.15 -39.18 -16.80
C ILE A 120 -0.29 -37.95 -16.49
N GLY A 121 0.75 -37.70 -17.28
CA GLY A 121 1.62 -36.53 -17.12
C GLY A 121 0.84 -35.22 -17.27
N ALA A 122 -0.05 -35.13 -18.26
CA ALA A 122 -0.91 -33.96 -18.46
C ALA A 122 -1.86 -33.73 -17.28
N LEU A 123 -2.51 -34.79 -16.78
CA LEU A 123 -3.41 -34.71 -15.63
C LEU A 123 -2.66 -34.32 -14.35
N ALA A 124 -1.50 -34.92 -14.10
CA ALA A 124 -0.65 -34.61 -12.95
C ALA A 124 -0.15 -33.16 -13.01
N SER A 125 0.23 -32.67 -14.19
CA SER A 125 0.62 -31.28 -14.39
C SER A 125 -0.53 -30.32 -14.05
N LEU A 126 -1.74 -30.59 -14.55
CA LEU A 126 -2.91 -29.76 -14.27
C LEU A 126 -3.26 -29.75 -12.77
N ALA A 127 -3.28 -30.92 -12.14
CA ALA A 127 -3.46 -31.04 -10.70
C ALA A 127 -2.38 -30.28 -9.92
N GLY A 128 -1.13 -30.38 -10.36
CA GLY A 128 0.01 -29.64 -9.79
C GLY A 128 -0.18 -28.13 -9.85
N VAL A 129 -0.60 -27.58 -10.99
CA VAL A 129 -0.89 -26.13 -11.15
C VAL A 129 -2.00 -25.69 -10.19
N PHE A 130 -3.08 -26.46 -10.06
CA PHE A 130 -4.18 -26.15 -9.13
C PHE A 130 -3.73 -26.19 -7.66
N ILE A 131 -2.97 -27.22 -7.26
CA ILE A 131 -2.47 -27.37 -5.89
C ILE A 131 -1.46 -26.26 -5.55
N TYR A 132 -0.54 -25.96 -6.48
CA TYR A 132 0.45 -24.90 -6.30
C TYR A 132 -0.22 -23.53 -6.19
N GLY A 133 -1.22 -23.25 -7.05
CA GLY A 133 -2.02 -22.03 -6.97
C GLY A 133 -2.70 -21.86 -5.61
N LYS A 134 -3.37 -22.91 -5.10
CA LYS A 134 -4.02 -22.88 -3.77
C LYS A 134 -3.01 -22.67 -2.63
N SER A 135 -1.85 -23.30 -2.73
CA SER A 135 -0.79 -23.20 -1.72
C SER A 135 -0.17 -21.80 -1.67
N ARG A 136 0.05 -21.17 -2.83
CA ARG A 136 0.55 -19.80 -2.92
C ARG A 136 -0.45 -18.81 -2.34
N GLN A 137 -1.73 -18.94 -2.68
CA GLN A 137 -2.79 -18.10 -2.12
C GLN A 137 -2.83 -18.17 -0.60
N ARG A 138 -2.69 -19.38 -0.02
CA ARG A 138 -2.66 -19.55 1.43
C ARG A 138 -1.46 -18.87 2.09
N LYS A 139 -0.27 -18.99 1.51
CA LYS A 139 0.94 -18.30 2.00
C LYS A 139 0.81 -16.77 1.96
N GLU A 140 0.20 -16.22 0.92
CA GLU A 140 -0.03 -14.78 0.81
C GLU A 140 -1.05 -14.28 1.85
N LEU A 141 -2.05 -15.10 2.21
CA LEU A 141 -2.98 -14.80 3.30
C LEU A 141 -2.31 -14.88 4.67
N ASP A 142 -1.50 -15.92 4.90
CA ASP A 142 -0.78 -16.12 6.15
C ASP A 142 0.23 -14.97 6.40
N ALA A 143 0.99 -14.55 5.37
CA ALA A 143 1.91 -13.42 5.46
C ALA A 143 1.20 -12.10 5.80
N LYS A 144 0.05 -11.82 5.16
CA LYS A 144 -0.76 -10.65 5.49
C LYS A 144 -1.28 -10.70 6.93
N ALA A 145 -1.71 -11.87 7.40
CA ALA A 145 -2.18 -12.05 8.77
C ALA A 145 -1.08 -11.79 9.80
N GLU A 146 0.17 -12.19 9.52
CA GLU A 146 1.32 -11.92 10.40
C GLU A 146 1.67 -10.43 10.47
N ASP A 147 1.64 -9.70 9.35
CA ASP A 147 1.86 -8.25 9.31
C ASP A 147 0.81 -7.47 10.13
N PHE A 148 -0.45 -7.94 10.16
CA PHE A 148 -1.50 -7.34 10.99
C PHE A 148 -1.29 -7.58 12.49
N VAL A 149 -0.64 -8.69 12.88
CA VAL A 149 -0.44 -9.05 14.30
C VAL A 149 0.83 -8.40 14.88
N ARG A 150 1.83 -8.07 14.07
CA ARG A 150 3.06 -7.39 14.49
C ARG A 150 3.13 -5.95 13.94
N PRO A 151 2.49 -4.96 14.58
CA PRO A 151 2.71 -3.57 14.19
C PRO A 151 4.19 -3.22 14.40
N GLN A 152 4.83 -2.72 13.33
CA GLN A 152 6.18 -2.15 13.34
C GLN A 152 6.18 -0.77 13.99
#